data_AF-A0A0F2RCU1-F1
#
_entry.id   AF-A0A0F2RCU1-F1
#
_cell.length_a   1.000
_cell.length_b   1.000
_cell.length_c   1.000
_cell.angle_alpha   90.00
_cell.angle_beta   90.00
_cell.angle_gamma   90.00
#
_symmetry.space_group_name_H-M   'P 1'
#
loop_
_entity.id
_entity.type
_entity.pdbx_description
1 polymer ?
#
loop_
_entity_poly.entity_id
_entity_poly.type
_entity_poly.pdbx_seq_one_letter_code
_entity_poly.pdbx_strand_id
1 'polypeptide(L)'
;MALLEWNDKMSVGVPALDEDHKKLLALVNELHSVVRKQSPPDAIERVMRDLVSYADYHFEAEERLMRLARYPDLEAHQRSHEELGKQVEAMGQRFLREGPAVRIKMFDFLSDWLMRHILGEDMKYKDALAARARPKAVPETEA
;
A
#
# COMPACT_ATOMS: atom_id res chain seq x y z
N MET A 1 7.34 -4.19 -19.43
CA MET A 1 6.40 -4.96 -18.59
C MET A 1 6.47 -4.41 -17.19
N ALA A 2 5.33 -4.31 -16.51
CA ALA A 2 5.29 -3.99 -15.08
C ALA A 2 5.94 -5.13 -14.30
N LEU A 3 6.71 -4.82 -13.25
CA LEU A 3 7.31 -5.86 -12.42
C LEU A 3 6.26 -6.45 -11.47
N LEU A 4 5.41 -5.57 -10.94
CA LEU A 4 4.27 -5.92 -10.10
C LEU A 4 2.97 -5.75 -10.88
N GLU A 5 2.17 -6.80 -10.94
CA GLU A 5 0.88 -6.79 -11.62
C GLU A 5 -0.23 -7.02 -10.59
N TRP A 6 -1.29 -6.20 -10.68
CA TRP A 6 -2.49 -6.41 -9.89
C TRP A 6 -3.09 -7.77 -10.20
N ASN A 7 -3.57 -8.44 -9.15
CA ASN A 7 -4.41 -9.61 -9.29
C ASN A 7 -5.52 -9.59 -8.22
N ASP A 8 -6.62 -10.29 -8.47
CA ASP A 8 -7.79 -10.25 -7.58
C ASP A 8 -7.54 -10.82 -6.17
N LYS A 9 -6.42 -11.53 -5.95
CA LYS A 9 -6.04 -11.97 -4.60
C LYS A 9 -5.57 -10.81 -3.72
N MET A 10 -5.24 -9.66 -4.32
CA MET A 10 -4.90 -8.41 -3.63
C MET A 10 -6.13 -7.57 -3.27
N SER A 11 -7.32 -7.99 -3.69
CA SER A 11 -8.56 -7.30 -3.36
C SER A 11 -9.00 -7.57 -1.92
N VAL A 12 -9.26 -6.49 -1.18
CA VAL A 12 -9.84 -6.52 0.17
C VAL A 12 -11.36 -6.33 0.15
N GLY A 13 -11.98 -6.36 -1.03
CA GLY A 13 -13.43 -6.25 -1.19
C GLY A 13 -13.99 -4.84 -0.95
N VAL A 14 -13.12 -3.84 -0.82
CA VAL A 14 -13.48 -2.43 -0.72
C VAL A 14 -12.90 -1.71 -1.94
N PRO A 15 -13.74 -1.32 -2.93
CA PRO A 15 -13.25 -0.80 -4.20
C PRO A 15 -12.28 0.38 -4.09
N ALA A 16 -12.49 1.28 -3.11
CA ALA A 16 -11.59 2.41 -2.87
C ALA A 16 -10.18 1.96 -2.44
N LEU A 17 -10.08 0.98 -1.54
CA LEU A 17 -8.78 0.44 -1.09
C LEU A 17 -8.10 -0.37 -2.21
N ASP A 18 -8.88 -1.11 -3.01
CA ASP A 18 -8.34 -1.85 -4.15
C ASP A 18 -7.73 -0.89 -5.21
N GLU A 19 -8.33 0.28 -5.43
CA GLU A 19 -7.73 1.32 -6.30
C GLU A 19 -6.46 1.91 -5.70
N ASP A 20 -6.42 2.12 -4.37
CA ASP A 20 -5.20 2.57 -3.69
C ASP A 20 -4.07 1.54 -3.82
N HIS A 21 -4.35 0.25 -3.65
CA HIS A 21 -3.37 -0.82 -3.88
C HIS A 21 -2.82 -0.79 -5.32
N LYS A 22 -3.69 -0.65 -6.32
CA LYS A 22 -3.26 -0.54 -7.73
C LYS A 22 -2.34 0.68 -7.94
N LYS A 23 -2.66 1.80 -7.30
CA LYS A 23 -1.85 3.02 -7.38
C LYS A 23 -0.48 2.84 -6.70
N LEU A 24 -0.42 2.19 -5.55
CA LEU A 24 0.84 1.83 -4.88
C LEU A 24 1.70 0.91 -5.75
N LEU A 25 1.12 -0.14 -6.34
CA LEU A 25 1.83 -1.01 -7.29
C LEU A 25 2.35 -0.23 -8.49
N ALA A 26 1.59 0.73 -9.01
CA ALA A 26 2.03 1.59 -10.11
C ALA A 26 3.22 2.48 -9.72
N LEU A 27 3.21 3.07 -8.52
CA LEU A 27 4.31 3.90 -8.00
C LEU A 27 5.59 3.06 -7.78
N VAL A 28 5.46 1.85 -7.24
CA VAL A 28 6.60 0.92 -7.10
C VAL A 28 7.17 0.54 -8.48
N ASN A 29 6.31 0.27 -9.47
CA ASN A 29 6.75 0.02 -10.84
C ASN A 29 7.43 1.24 -11.49
N GLU A 30 6.95 2.46 -11.21
CA GLU A 30 7.59 3.69 -11.67
C GLU A 30 8.98 3.83 -11.05
N LEU A 31 9.11 3.58 -9.74
CA LEU A 31 10.38 3.61 -9.01
C LEU A 31 11.40 2.66 -9.64
N HIS A 32 10.98 1.43 -9.94
CA HIS A 32 11.81 0.45 -10.64
C HIS A 32 12.29 0.99 -12.00
N SER A 33 11.40 1.62 -12.76
CA SER A 33 11.71 2.17 -14.09
C SER A 33 12.77 3.27 -14.00
N VAL A 34 12.60 4.23 -13.09
CA VAL A 34 13.53 5.37 -12.95
C VAL A 34 14.91 4.91 -12.45
N VAL A 35 14.95 3.92 -11.56
CA VAL A 35 16.20 3.30 -11.06
C VAL A 35 16.92 2.55 -12.17
N ARG A 36 16.23 1.69 -12.91
CA ARG A 36 16.83 0.90 -14.00
C ARG A 36 17.38 1.76 -15.13
N LYS A 37 16.66 2.83 -15.47
CA LYS A 37 17.10 3.80 -16.49
C LYS A 37 18.23 4.70 -16.04
N GLN A 38 18.67 4.59 -14.77
CA GLN A 38 19.63 5.51 -14.16
C GLN A 38 19.20 6.96 -14.34
N SER A 39 17.91 7.21 -14.13
CA SER A 39 17.33 8.55 -14.26
C SER A 39 17.97 9.51 -13.27
N PRO A 40 17.91 10.83 -13.52
CA PRO A 40 18.56 11.77 -12.63
C PRO A 40 17.95 11.74 -11.21
N PRO A 41 18.72 12.15 -10.18
CA PRO A 41 18.31 11.98 -8.78
C PRO A 41 16.97 12.62 -8.42
N ASP A 42 16.61 13.74 -9.04
CA ASP A 42 15.35 14.46 -8.86
C ASP A 42 14.12 13.63 -9.29
N ALA A 43 14.23 12.89 -10.40
CA ALA A 43 13.18 12.01 -10.89
C ALA A 43 12.94 10.85 -9.92
N ILE A 44 14.02 10.30 -9.35
CA ILE A 44 13.95 9.25 -8.33
C ILE A 44 13.35 9.79 -7.03
N GLU A 45 13.81 10.95 -6.57
CA GLU A 45 13.32 11.61 -5.36
C GLU A 45 11.82 11.91 -5.45
N ARG A 46 11.36 12.39 -6.61
CA ARG A 46 9.93 12.63 -6.86
C ARG A 46 9.11 11.36 -6.64
N VAL A 47 9.49 10.25 -7.28
CA VAL A 47 8.72 8.99 -7.18
C VAL A 47 8.76 8.42 -5.76
N MET A 48 9.90 8.52 -5.07
CA MET A 48 10.00 8.11 -3.66
C MET A 48 9.09 8.94 -2.76
N ARG A 49 9.05 10.26 -2.93
CA ARG A 49 8.17 11.14 -2.17
C ARG A 49 6.70 10.84 -2.45
N ASP A 50 6.34 10.64 -3.72
CA ASP A 50 4.98 10.31 -4.12
C ASP A 50 4.56 8.95 -3.52
N LEU A 51 5.46 7.97 -3.48
CA LEU A 51 5.22 6.67 -2.84
C LEU A 51 4.99 6.79 -1.33
N VAL A 52 5.86 7.51 -0.61
CA VAL A 52 5.70 7.75 0.84
C VAL A 52 4.38 8.44 1.13
N SER A 53 4.13 9.56 0.45
CA SER A 53 2.91 10.35 0.68
C SER A 53 1.63 9.57 0.36
N TYR A 54 1.66 8.71 -0.66
CA TYR A 54 0.50 7.91 -1.02
C TYR A 54 0.29 6.72 -0.07
N ALA A 55 1.38 6.12 0.44
CA ALA A 55 1.30 5.07 1.46
C ALA A 55 0.67 5.62 2.75
N ASP A 56 1.11 6.78 3.23
CA ASP A 56 0.56 7.41 4.43
C ASP A 56 -0.94 7.72 4.26
N TYR A 57 -1.33 8.30 3.12
CA TYR A 57 -2.74 8.54 2.78
C TYR A 57 -3.58 7.25 2.79
N HIS A 58 -3.03 6.20 2.19
CA HIS A 58 -3.71 4.90 2.13
C HIS A 58 -3.87 4.28 3.52
N PHE A 59 -2.84 4.31 4.35
CA PHE A 59 -2.88 3.83 5.74
C PHE A 59 -3.95 4.57 6.55
N GLU A 60 -4.04 5.89 6.43
CA GLU A 60 -5.09 6.67 7.09
C GLU A 60 -6.51 6.25 6.64
N ALA A 61 -6.67 5.95 5.35
CA ALA A 61 -7.95 5.50 4.79
C ALA A 61 -8.35 4.12 5.33
N GLU A 62 -7.42 3.17 5.40
CA GLU A 62 -7.63 1.85 5.99
C GLU A 62 -8.01 1.95 7.47
N GLU A 63 -7.20 2.66 8.25
CA GLU A 63 -7.41 2.80 9.69
C GLU A 63 -8.74 3.47 10.01
N ARG A 64 -9.16 4.45 9.19
CA ARG A 64 -10.48 5.06 9.29
C ARG A 64 -11.59 4.03 9.07
N LEU A 65 -11.47 3.19 8.05
CA LEU A 65 -12.46 2.15 7.76
C LEU A 65 -12.48 1.07 8.86
N MET A 66 -11.32 0.62 9.33
CA MET A 66 -11.16 -0.33 10.43
C MET A 66 -11.78 0.22 11.73
N ARG A 67 -11.58 1.50 12.04
CA ARG A 67 -12.19 2.19 13.18
C ARG A 67 -13.72 2.22 13.07
N LEU A 68 -14.25 2.59 11.90
CA LEU A 68 -15.69 2.57 11.64
C LEU A 68 -16.28 1.16 11.75
N ALA A 69 -15.51 0.15 11.33
CA ALA A 69 -15.88 -1.26 11.42
C ALA A 69 -15.77 -1.84 12.84
N ARG A 70 -15.12 -1.12 13.78
CA ARG A 70 -14.74 -1.61 15.11
C ARG A 70 -13.87 -2.87 15.01
N TYR A 71 -12.93 -2.86 14.08
CA TYR A 71 -12.00 -3.97 13.88
C TYR A 71 -11.12 -4.17 15.14
N PRO A 72 -11.07 -5.38 15.71
CA PRO A 72 -10.43 -5.63 17.01
C PRO A 72 -8.92 -5.40 16.99
N ASP A 73 -8.25 -5.69 15.87
CA ASP A 73 -6.79 -5.64 15.77
C ASP A 73 -6.27 -4.30 15.19
N LEU A 74 -7.08 -3.23 15.24
CA LEU A 74 -6.72 -1.90 14.70
C LEU A 74 -5.37 -1.42 15.25
N GLU A 75 -5.16 -1.46 16.56
CA GLU A 75 -3.91 -0.97 17.15
C GLU A 75 -2.68 -1.76 16.68
N ALA A 76 -2.83 -3.07 16.44
CA ALA A 76 -1.74 -3.87 15.92
C ALA A 76 -1.41 -3.51 14.47
N HIS A 77 -2.43 -3.24 13.66
CA HIS A 77 -2.28 -2.80 12.27
C HIS A 77 -1.62 -1.41 12.19
N GLN A 78 -2.05 -0.46 13.03
CA GLN A 78 -1.45 0.87 13.12
C GLN A 78 0.05 0.82 13.46
N ARG A 79 0.44 -0.05 14.40
CA ARG A 79 1.87 -0.26 14.71
C ARG A 79 2.65 -0.81 13.53
N SER A 80 2.02 -1.66 12.72
CA SER A 80 2.59 -2.13 11.46
C SER A 80 2.82 -0.94 10.53
N HIS A 81 1.80 -0.12 10.25
CA HIS A 81 1.94 1.09 9.42
C HIS A 81 3.04 2.03 9.90
N GLU A 82 3.10 2.34 11.20
CA GLU A 82 4.12 3.22 11.76
C GLU A 82 5.55 2.70 11.53
N GLU A 83 5.77 1.40 11.72
CA GLU A 83 7.08 0.78 11.49
C GLU A 83 7.46 0.83 10.01
N LEU A 84 6.47 0.63 9.13
CA LEU A 84 6.68 0.61 7.70
C LEU A 84 6.94 2.01 7.15
N GLY A 85 6.17 3.02 7.58
CA GLY A 85 6.41 4.43 7.25
C GLY A 85 7.84 4.86 7.61
N LYS A 86 8.33 4.52 8.81
CA LYS A 86 9.71 4.80 9.24
C LYS A 86 10.75 4.13 8.33
N GLN A 87 10.52 2.89 7.92
CA GLN A 87 11.45 2.17 7.04
C GLN A 87 11.50 2.79 5.64
N VAL A 88 10.35 3.15 5.06
CA VAL A 88 10.29 3.79 3.74
C VAL A 88 10.89 5.20 3.79
N GLU A 89 10.65 5.98 4.84
CA GLU A 89 11.25 7.30 5.02
C GLU A 89 12.78 7.22 5.13
N ALA A 90 13.29 6.34 6.00
CA ALA A 90 14.73 6.11 6.14
C ALA A 90 15.37 5.64 4.82
N MET A 91 14.62 4.84 4.05
CA MET A 91 15.02 4.41 2.72
C MET A 91 15.11 5.58 1.75
N GLY A 92 14.10 6.46 1.69
CA GLY A 92 14.08 7.65 0.86
C GLY A 92 15.29 8.56 1.12
N GLN A 93 15.64 8.79 2.39
CA GLN A 93 16.80 9.61 2.76
C GLN A 93 18.14 9.01 2.30
N ARG A 94 18.26 7.68 2.31
CA ARG A 94 19.47 6.96 1.84
C ARG A 94 19.54 6.87 0.33
N PHE A 95 18.40 6.75 -0.35
CA PHE A 95 18.30 6.36 -1.76
C PHE A 95 19.13 7.24 -2.72
N LEU A 96 19.21 8.54 -2.43
CA LEU A 96 19.95 9.52 -3.23
C LEU A 96 21.47 9.49 -3.00
N ARG A 97 21.91 8.98 -1.85
CA ARG A 97 23.34 8.91 -1.48
C ARG A 97 24.00 7.61 -1.91
N GLU A 98 23.19 6.60 -2.24
CA GLU A 98 23.63 5.25 -2.49
C GLU A 98 23.95 4.98 -3.98
N GLY A 99 24.71 3.93 -4.25
CA GLY A 99 25.02 3.48 -5.61
C GLY A 99 23.85 2.71 -6.28
N PRO A 100 23.87 2.52 -7.62
CA PRO A 100 22.83 1.80 -8.34
C PRO A 100 22.50 0.40 -7.77
N ALA A 101 23.51 -0.37 -7.35
CA ALA A 101 23.33 -1.71 -6.80
C ALA A 101 22.56 -1.71 -5.47
N VAL A 102 22.78 -0.69 -4.63
CA VAL A 102 22.07 -0.55 -3.35
C VAL A 102 20.63 -0.10 -3.59
N ARG A 103 20.42 0.83 -4.53
CA ARG A 103 19.06 1.24 -4.95
C ARG A 103 18.20 0.07 -5.46
N ILE A 104 18.79 -0.88 -6.16
CA ILE A 104 18.07 -2.10 -6.60
C ILE A 104 17.65 -2.94 -5.39
N LYS A 105 18.54 -3.17 -4.41
CA LYS A 105 18.19 -3.90 -3.18
C LYS A 105 17.09 -3.21 -2.38
N MET A 106 17.15 -1.88 -2.30
CA MET A 106 16.13 -1.05 -1.66
C MET A 106 14.77 -1.19 -2.37
N PHE A 107 14.78 -1.20 -3.70
CA PHE A 107 13.59 -1.50 -4.49
C PHE A 107 13.03 -2.90 -4.22
N ASP A 108 13.88 -3.94 -4.23
CA ASP A 108 13.45 -5.33 -3.98
C ASP A 108 12.79 -5.45 -2.60
N PHE A 109 13.35 -4.76 -1.60
CA PHE A 109 12.76 -4.66 -0.27
C PHE A 109 11.37 -3.99 -0.30
N LEU A 110 11.21 -2.83 -0.94
CA LEU A 110 9.92 -2.13 -1.03
C LEU A 110 8.85 -2.98 -1.75
N SER A 111 9.26 -3.66 -2.81
CA SER A 111 8.39 -4.54 -3.59
C SER A 111 7.90 -5.73 -2.75
N ASP A 112 8.82 -6.44 -2.10
CA ASP A 112 8.48 -7.57 -1.23
C ASP A 112 7.66 -7.13 -0.01
N TRP A 113 8.01 -5.97 0.55
CA TRP A 113 7.28 -5.35 1.65
C TRP A 113 5.81 -5.08 1.29
N LEU A 114 5.56 -4.33 0.22
CA LEU A 114 4.20 -3.95 -0.20
C LEU A 114 3.36 -5.20 -0.46
N MET A 115 3.95 -6.20 -1.12
CA MET A 115 3.28 -7.46 -1.43
C MET A 115 2.91 -8.25 -0.17
N ARG A 116 3.80 -8.30 0.82
CA ARG A 116 3.53 -8.98 2.11
C ARG A 116 2.49 -8.25 2.93
N HIS A 117 2.47 -6.92 2.88
CA HIS A 117 1.45 -6.14 3.57
C HIS A 117 0.07 -6.40 2.97
N ILE A 118 -0.08 -6.20 1.65
CA ILE A 118 -1.35 -6.39 0.93
C ILE A 118 -1.86 -7.82 1.05
N LEU A 119 -1.02 -8.83 0.83
CA LEU A 119 -1.45 -10.23 0.84
C LEU A 119 -1.49 -10.85 2.25
N GLY A 120 -1.03 -10.12 3.26
CA GLY A 120 -0.84 -10.64 4.62
C GLY A 120 -1.65 -9.87 5.66
N GLU A 121 -1.30 -8.61 5.89
CA GLU A 121 -1.96 -7.75 6.89
C GLU A 121 -3.34 -7.30 6.41
N ASP A 122 -3.44 -6.80 5.18
CA ASP A 122 -4.68 -6.18 4.68
C ASP A 122 -5.80 -7.20 4.48
N MET A 123 -5.43 -8.43 4.13
CA MET A 123 -6.37 -9.54 4.03
C MET A 123 -7.06 -9.88 5.36
N LYS A 124 -6.47 -9.52 6.52
CA LYS A 124 -7.04 -9.83 7.84
C LYS A 124 -8.28 -9.01 8.15
N TYR A 125 -8.41 -7.80 7.57
CA TYR A 125 -9.59 -6.96 7.77
C TYR A 125 -10.65 -7.15 6.67
N LYS A 126 -10.33 -7.86 5.58
CA LYS A 126 -11.19 -8.02 4.39
C LYS A 126 -12.65 -8.35 4.72
N ASP A 127 -12.89 -9.41 5.48
CA ASP A 127 -14.25 -9.85 5.79
C ASP A 127 -14.98 -8.85 6.69
N ALA A 128 -14.26 -8.22 7.63
CA ALA A 128 -14.81 -7.23 8.54
C ALA A 128 -15.25 -5.94 7.82
N LEU A 129 -14.53 -5.53 6.77
CA LEU A 129 -14.86 -4.35 5.97
C LEU A 129 -15.87 -4.66 4.87
N ALA A 130 -15.77 -5.81 4.20
CA ALA A 130 -16.69 -6.22 3.14
C ALA A 130 -18.13 -6.40 3.64
N ALA A 131 -18.31 -6.92 4.87
CA ALA A 131 -19.63 -7.10 5.48
C ALA A 131 -20.39 -5.78 5.71
N ARG A 132 -19.67 -4.66 5.86
CA ARG A 132 -20.26 -3.33 6.10
C ARG A 132 -20.42 -2.48 4.85
N ALA A 133 -19.71 -2.82 3.77
CA ALA A 133 -19.89 -2.20 2.46
C ALA A 133 -21.16 -2.66 1.74
N ARG A 134 -21.75 -3.79 2.15
CA ARG A 134 -23.07 -4.22 1.67
C ARG A 134 -24.15 -3.36 2.33
N PRO A 135 -25.00 -2.64 1.57
CA PRO A 135 -26.20 -2.07 2.15
C PRO A 135 -27.01 -3.22 2.77
N LYS A 136 -27.46 -3.05 4.03
CA LYS A 136 -28.44 -3.96 4.62
C LYS A 136 -29.60 -4.05 3.63
N ALA A 137 -29.82 -5.23 3.04
CA ALA A 137 -31.05 -5.50 2.34
C ALA A 137 -32.19 -5.21 3.32
N VAL A 138 -32.99 -4.19 3.00
CA VAL A 138 -34.22 -3.90 3.74
C VAL A 138 -35.10 -5.13 3.55
N PRO A 139 -35.60 -5.77 4.61
CA PRO A 139 -36.55 -6.85 4.42
C PRO A 139 -37.79 -6.23 3.77
N GLU A 140 -38.08 -6.63 2.53
CA GLU A 140 -39.38 -6.40 1.91
C GLU A 140 -40.40 -7.04 2.85
N THR A 141 -41.14 -6.18 3.56
CA THR A 141 -42.30 -6.60 4.33
C THR A 141 -43.42 -6.73 3.32
N GLU A 142 -43.76 -7.98 2.97
CA GLU A 142 -44.94 -8.30 2.18
C GLU A 142 -46.19 -7.81 2.92
N ALA A 143 -47.09 -7.23 2.13
CA ALA A 143 -48.36 -6.61 2.52
C ALA A 143 -49.45 -7.63 2.88
#